data_AF-A0A1E4EJ32-F1
#
_entry.id   AF-A0A1E4EJ32-F1
#
_cell.length_a   1.000
_cell.length_b   1.000
_cell.length_c   1.000
_cell.angle_alpha   90.00
_cell.angle_beta   90.00
_cell.angle_gamma   90.00
#
_symmetry.space_group_name_H-M   'P 1'
#
loop_
_entity.id
_entity.type
_entity.pdbx_description
1 polymer ?
#
loop_
_entity_poly.entity_id
_entity_poly.type
_entity_poly.pdbx_seq_one_letter_code
_entity_poly.pdbx_strand_id
1 'polypeptide(L)'
;MATSEVAYQMKDRAKYLLASEEIGTTASFDYGPIIAGIDAASKGDKTVSPKTLAKTIVHHYDNDPDAFKTKSAVDLPKMVAVKETFKALVDQLKASKVAPEAVAAAIEGAQNFGITEQAIYPFYDQIRDLKGLADNLTNSDLIDDKKVRLAAKAVSLAVEATVVDNLAHDYKRYEDRGEGRTTDGKETFKDVRVYEGTYDSHGLSVFAPLSEKLVKSAKMGEYAALDFTKETGWGDYISGLNKALVANAAARAEAETGVVARPHTPPEA
;
A
#
# COMPACT_ATOMS: atom_id res chain seq x y z
N MET A 1 1.49 -4.68 9.54
CA MET A 1 1.95 -3.75 10.62
C MET A 1 2.98 -2.75 10.13
N ALA A 2 3.73 -3.03 9.05
CA ALA A 2 4.67 -2.09 8.44
C ALA A 2 3.90 -1.00 7.66
N THR A 3 3.18 -0.15 8.40
CA THR A 3 2.42 0.99 7.87
C THR A 3 3.03 2.27 8.45
N SER A 4 2.99 3.35 7.68
CA SER A 4 3.54 4.66 8.05
C SER A 4 2.90 5.20 9.31
N GLU A 5 1.61 4.95 9.48
CA GLU A 5 0.81 5.35 10.63
C GLU A 5 1.28 4.64 11.90
N VAL A 6 1.46 3.30 11.85
CA VAL A 6 1.97 2.53 12.98
C VAL A 6 3.42 2.90 13.29
N ALA A 7 4.27 2.97 12.27
CA ALA A 7 5.69 3.29 12.45
C ALA A 7 5.85 4.68 13.09
N TYR A 8 5.12 5.68 12.61
CA TYR A 8 5.19 7.03 13.18
C TYR A 8 4.64 7.08 14.61
N GLN A 9 3.55 6.37 14.92
CA GLN A 9 3.00 6.31 16.28
C GLN A 9 3.99 5.70 17.29
N MET A 10 4.83 4.77 16.81
CA MET A 10 5.81 4.05 17.62
C MET A 10 7.20 4.72 17.64
N LYS A 11 7.40 5.85 16.94
CA LYS A 11 8.72 6.43 16.69
C LYS A 11 9.55 6.73 17.96
N ASP A 12 8.86 7.08 19.04
CA ASP A 12 9.46 7.46 20.33
C ASP A 12 9.54 6.27 21.32
N ARG A 13 9.16 5.06 20.89
CA ARG A 13 9.04 3.86 21.75
C ARG A 13 10.09 2.80 21.47
N ALA A 14 10.65 2.75 20.26
CA ALA A 14 11.68 1.80 19.87
C ALA A 14 12.60 2.42 18.82
N LYS A 15 13.78 1.80 18.59
CA LYS A 15 14.71 2.22 17.53
C LYS A 15 14.34 1.65 16.17
N TYR A 16 13.83 0.42 16.15
CA TYR A 16 13.47 -0.28 14.92
C TYR A 16 12.09 -0.92 15.08
N LEU A 17 11.27 -0.82 14.04
CA LEU A 17 10.05 -1.62 13.87
C LEU A 17 10.37 -2.78 12.92
N LEU A 18 10.05 -4.00 13.36
CA LEU A 18 10.12 -5.21 12.55
C LEU A 18 8.71 -5.65 12.23
N ALA A 19 8.31 -5.58 10.97
CA ALA A 19 6.94 -5.86 10.58
C ALA A 19 6.82 -6.29 9.11
N SER A 20 5.65 -6.80 8.76
CA SER A 20 5.25 -7.11 7.39
C SER A 20 4.26 -6.06 6.89
N GLU A 21 4.35 -5.72 5.60
CA GLU A 21 3.34 -4.95 4.87
C GLU A 21 2.15 -5.85 4.52
N GLU A 22 2.45 -7.10 4.14
CA GLU A 22 1.50 -8.18 3.92
C GLU A 22 1.07 -8.88 5.22
N ILE A 23 0.04 -9.71 5.14
CA ILE A 23 -0.43 -10.57 6.22
C ILE A 23 0.65 -11.60 6.58
N GLY A 24 1.02 -11.63 7.86
CA GLY A 24 1.82 -12.73 8.40
C GLY A 24 0.96 -13.99 8.55
N THR A 25 1.52 -15.16 8.29
CA THR A 25 0.78 -16.42 8.40
C THR A 25 0.87 -16.99 9.81
N THR A 26 0.05 -18.01 10.11
CA THR A 26 0.06 -18.73 11.39
C THR A 26 1.34 -19.55 11.60
N ALA A 27 2.21 -19.66 10.59
CA ALA A 27 3.52 -20.29 10.72
C ALA A 27 4.44 -19.59 11.76
N SER A 28 4.05 -18.41 12.24
CA SER A 28 4.57 -17.75 13.45
C SER A 28 6.08 -17.44 13.40
N PHE A 29 6.55 -16.66 14.37
CA PHE A 29 7.96 -16.36 14.48
C PHE A 29 8.71 -17.53 15.12
N ASP A 30 9.53 -18.27 14.37
CA ASP A 30 10.54 -19.16 14.97
C ASP A 30 11.62 -18.34 15.69
N TYR A 31 11.42 -18.08 16.97
CA TYR A 31 12.35 -17.28 17.76
C TYR A 31 13.62 -18.05 18.16
N GLY A 32 13.66 -19.39 18.02
CA GLY A 32 14.78 -20.20 18.50
C GLY A 32 16.12 -19.78 17.88
N PRO A 33 16.25 -19.77 16.55
CA PRO A 33 17.46 -19.33 15.85
C PRO A 33 17.81 -17.86 16.13
N ILE A 34 16.80 -16.99 16.26
CA ILE A 34 17.01 -15.56 16.58
C ILE A 34 17.64 -15.42 17.98
N ILE A 35 17.07 -16.09 18.98
CA ILE A 35 17.56 -16.06 20.37
C ILE A 35 18.97 -16.66 20.46
N ALA A 36 19.20 -17.79 19.79
CA ALA A 36 20.52 -18.42 19.73
C ALA A 36 21.58 -17.50 19.11
N GLY A 37 21.22 -16.76 18.05
CA GLY A 37 22.08 -15.76 17.42
C GLY A 37 22.45 -14.60 18.36
N ILE A 38 21.48 -14.11 19.14
CA ILE A 38 21.72 -13.08 20.16
C ILE A 38 22.66 -13.61 21.26
N ASP A 39 22.39 -14.80 21.79
CA ASP A 39 23.20 -15.44 22.84
C ASP A 39 24.65 -15.68 22.38
N ALA A 40 24.85 -16.23 21.18
CA ALA A 40 26.17 -16.47 20.61
C ALA A 40 26.98 -15.18 20.46
N ALA A 41 26.35 -14.09 20.00
CA ALA A 41 27.02 -12.80 19.87
C ALA A 41 27.37 -12.18 21.23
N SER A 42 26.51 -12.33 22.24
CA SER A 42 26.75 -11.86 23.61
C SER A 42 27.95 -12.53 24.30
N LYS A 43 28.25 -13.78 23.95
CA LYS A 43 29.37 -14.57 24.50
C LYS A 43 30.74 -14.20 23.92
N GLY A 44 30.78 -13.48 22.80
CA GLY A 44 32.01 -13.18 22.06
C GLY A 44 32.60 -11.78 22.26
N ASP A 45 32.19 -11.04 23.30
CA ASP A 45 32.47 -9.58 23.47
C ASP A 45 32.05 -8.71 22.26
N LYS A 46 31.19 -9.25 21.38
CA LYS A 46 30.66 -8.54 20.22
C LYS A 46 29.28 -8.00 20.54
N THR A 47 29.19 -6.70 20.80
CA THR A 47 27.90 -6.02 20.91
C THR A 47 27.13 -6.12 19.60
N VAL A 48 25.96 -6.78 19.60
CA VAL A 48 25.04 -6.74 18.46
C VAL A 48 24.35 -5.40 18.44
N SER A 49 24.61 -4.60 17.41
CA SER A 49 23.88 -3.35 17.25
C SER A 49 22.39 -3.65 17.00
N PRO A 50 21.45 -2.82 17.51
CA PRO A 50 20.03 -3.01 17.23
C PRO A 50 19.70 -3.08 15.72
N LYS A 51 20.47 -2.35 14.90
CA LYS A 51 20.37 -2.41 13.44
C LYS A 51 20.74 -3.78 12.89
N THR A 52 21.87 -4.33 13.34
CA THR A 52 22.31 -5.67 12.93
C THR A 52 21.30 -6.73 13.33
N LEU A 53 20.78 -6.66 14.57
CA LEU A 53 19.74 -7.58 15.03
C LEU A 53 18.46 -7.49 14.18
N ALA A 54 18.04 -6.27 13.87
CA ALA A 54 16.88 -6.03 13.03
C ALA A 54 17.01 -6.71 11.65
N LYS A 55 18.15 -6.54 10.99
CA LYS A 55 18.48 -7.20 9.71
C LYS A 55 18.45 -8.72 9.82
N THR A 56 19.09 -9.27 10.86
CA THR A 56 19.10 -10.73 11.10
C THR A 56 17.69 -11.28 11.25
N ILE A 57 16.78 -10.57 11.93
CA ILE A 57 15.39 -11.01 12.09
C ILE A 57 14.60 -10.90 10.78
N VAL A 58 14.86 -9.90 9.94
CA VAL A 58 14.26 -9.80 8.61
C VAL A 58 14.63 -11.02 7.78
N HIS A 59 15.93 -11.30 7.67
CA HIS A 59 16.47 -12.38 6.84
C HIS A 59 16.34 -13.80 7.41
N HIS A 60 15.86 -13.94 8.66
CA HIS A 60 15.62 -15.25 9.25
C HIS A 60 14.64 -16.10 8.40
N TYR A 61 13.73 -15.45 7.68
CA TYR A 61 12.68 -16.10 6.88
C TYR A 61 13.03 -16.20 5.39
N ASP A 62 14.25 -15.85 4.97
CA ASP A 62 14.68 -15.94 3.56
C ASP A 62 14.46 -17.35 2.98
N ASN A 63 14.65 -18.38 3.81
CA ASN A 63 14.51 -19.79 3.42
C ASN A 63 13.12 -20.39 3.77
N ASP A 64 12.24 -19.60 4.39
CA ASP A 64 10.85 -19.98 4.71
C ASP A 64 9.88 -18.83 4.40
N PRO A 65 9.69 -18.53 3.10
CA PRO A 65 8.89 -17.39 2.64
C PRO A 65 7.39 -17.56 2.91
N ASP A 66 6.94 -18.73 3.34
CA ASP A 66 5.53 -18.99 3.65
C ASP A 66 5.12 -18.43 5.03
N ALA A 67 6.07 -18.17 5.92
CA ALA A 67 5.81 -17.48 7.19
C ALA A 67 5.52 -15.99 6.99
N PHE A 68 6.35 -15.32 6.16
CA PHE A 68 6.23 -13.90 5.85
C PHE A 68 6.62 -13.64 4.41
N LYS A 69 5.63 -13.27 3.57
CA LYS A 69 5.88 -12.91 2.17
C LYS A 69 6.55 -11.54 2.01
N THR A 70 6.38 -10.67 2.99
CA THR A 70 7.09 -9.40 3.08
C THR A 70 7.61 -9.22 4.49
N LYS A 71 8.76 -8.57 4.67
CA LYS A 71 9.26 -8.20 5.98
C LYS A 71 10.25 -7.06 5.89
N SER A 72 10.11 -6.08 6.78
CA SER A 72 10.98 -4.92 6.81
C SER A 72 11.46 -4.59 8.20
N ALA A 73 12.59 -3.87 8.23
CA ALA A 73 13.12 -3.20 9.39
C ALA A 73 13.11 -1.69 9.13
N VAL A 74 12.37 -0.95 9.94
CA VAL A 74 12.17 0.50 9.79
C VAL A 74 12.88 1.24 10.92
N ASP A 75 13.77 2.18 10.59
CA ASP A 75 14.45 3.08 11.54
C ASP A 75 13.47 4.14 12.05
N LEU A 76 12.90 3.88 13.22
CA LEU A 76 11.79 4.63 13.79
C LEU A 76 12.09 6.11 14.03
N PRO A 77 13.27 6.51 14.57
CA PRO A 77 13.68 7.91 14.63
C PRO A 77 13.61 8.67 13.30
N LYS A 78 13.79 8.00 12.15
CA LYS A 78 13.73 8.64 10.82
C LYS A 78 12.32 8.84 10.29
N MET A 79 11.29 8.29 10.94
CA MET A 79 9.90 8.49 10.56
C MET A 79 9.45 9.96 10.60
N VAL A 80 10.16 10.83 11.34
CA VAL A 80 9.95 12.28 11.29
C VAL A 80 10.18 12.81 9.87
N ALA A 81 11.25 12.38 9.19
CA ALA A 81 11.55 12.81 7.82
C ALA A 81 10.52 12.27 6.81
N VAL A 82 10.06 11.03 6.98
CA VAL A 82 8.97 10.46 6.18
C VAL A 82 7.71 11.29 6.34
N LYS A 83 7.33 11.62 7.58
CA LYS A 83 6.15 12.45 7.86
C LYS A 83 6.26 13.85 7.25
N GLU A 84 7.40 14.53 7.41
CA GLU A 84 7.58 15.89 6.86
C GLU A 84 7.55 15.91 5.32
N THR A 85 8.22 14.95 4.66
CA THR A 85 8.19 14.84 3.20
C THR A 85 6.81 14.45 2.69
N PHE A 86 6.10 13.56 3.38
CA PHE A 86 4.74 13.18 3.02
C PHE A 86 3.76 14.35 3.21
N LYS A 87 3.88 15.11 4.30
CA LYS A 87 3.13 16.36 4.49
C LYS A 87 3.37 17.33 3.34
N ALA A 88 4.63 17.55 2.95
CA ALA A 88 4.96 18.43 1.84
C ALA A 88 4.32 17.96 0.52
N LEU A 89 4.31 16.65 0.25
CA LEU A 89 3.58 16.07 -0.87
C LEU A 89 2.08 16.37 -0.80
N VAL A 90 1.43 16.15 0.35
CA VAL A 90 0.00 16.43 0.54
C VAL A 90 -0.30 17.92 0.31
N ASP A 91 0.55 18.81 0.82
CA ASP A 91 0.39 20.26 0.64
C ASP A 91 0.55 20.65 -0.85
N GLN A 92 1.50 20.04 -1.59
CA GLN A 92 1.62 20.26 -3.04
C GLN A 92 0.41 19.72 -3.80
N LEU A 93 -0.09 18.53 -3.46
CA LEU A 93 -1.26 17.96 -4.10
C LEU A 93 -2.49 18.86 -3.92
N LYS A 94 -2.72 19.39 -2.70
CA LYS A 94 -3.81 20.34 -2.39
C LYS A 94 -3.69 21.65 -3.17
N ALA A 95 -2.47 22.14 -3.40
CA ALA A 95 -2.22 23.38 -4.12
C ALA A 95 -2.17 23.22 -5.65
N SER A 96 -2.01 21.98 -6.13
CA SER A 96 -1.87 21.67 -7.55
C SER A 96 -3.21 21.67 -8.29
N LYS A 97 -3.12 21.67 -9.62
CA LYS A 97 -4.27 21.41 -10.52
C LYS A 97 -4.24 19.99 -11.09
N VAL A 98 -3.49 19.08 -10.46
CA VAL A 98 -3.42 17.69 -10.91
C VAL A 98 -4.80 17.07 -10.85
N ALA A 99 -5.20 16.38 -11.91
CA ALA A 99 -6.50 15.75 -11.98
C ALA A 99 -6.66 14.69 -10.87
N PRO A 100 -7.80 14.64 -10.16
CA PRO A 100 -8.09 13.60 -9.17
C PRO A 100 -7.82 12.18 -9.69
N GLU A 101 -8.18 11.90 -10.93
CA GLU A 101 -8.01 10.61 -11.58
C GLU A 101 -6.53 10.22 -11.77
N ALA A 102 -5.65 11.20 -12.00
CA ALA A 102 -4.21 10.94 -12.13
C ALA A 102 -3.59 10.53 -10.78
N VAL A 103 -4.04 11.15 -9.68
CA VAL A 103 -3.61 10.77 -8.33
C VAL A 103 -4.18 9.42 -7.93
N ALA A 104 -5.46 9.17 -8.23
CA ALA A 104 -6.12 7.89 -7.99
C ALA A 104 -5.38 6.75 -8.73
N ALA A 105 -5.04 6.95 -10.01
CA ALA A 105 -4.28 5.98 -10.79
C ALA A 105 -2.91 5.68 -10.18
N ALA A 106 -2.22 6.69 -9.63
CA ALA A 106 -0.94 6.47 -8.95
C ALA A 106 -1.08 5.65 -7.65
N ILE A 107 -2.16 5.87 -6.89
CA ILE A 107 -2.52 5.09 -5.69
C ILE A 107 -2.90 3.65 -6.07
N GLU A 108 -3.72 3.46 -7.08
CA GLU A 108 -4.17 2.13 -7.53
C GLU A 108 -3.04 1.33 -8.18
N GLY A 109 -2.11 2.00 -8.85
CA GLY A 109 -0.94 1.36 -9.45
C GLY A 109 0.16 0.99 -8.45
N ALA A 110 0.07 1.43 -7.19
CA ALA A 110 1.04 1.03 -6.16
C ALA A 110 0.69 -0.37 -5.63
N GLN A 111 1.72 -1.15 -5.26
CA GLN A 111 1.52 -2.49 -4.70
C GLN A 111 0.52 -2.45 -3.55
N ASN A 112 -0.47 -3.34 -3.61
CA ASN A 112 -1.44 -3.53 -2.54
C ASN A 112 -1.08 -4.75 -1.68
N PHE A 113 -1.50 -4.70 -0.42
CA PHE A 113 -1.24 -5.75 0.57
C PHE A 113 -2.55 -6.21 1.22
N GLY A 114 -2.49 -7.37 1.88
CA GLY A 114 -3.60 -7.93 2.66
C GLY A 114 -4.69 -8.58 1.81
N ILE A 115 -4.27 -9.18 0.70
CA ILE A 115 -5.11 -10.05 -0.12
C ILE A 115 -4.80 -11.49 0.26
N THR A 116 -5.80 -12.19 0.81
CA THR A 116 -5.73 -13.63 1.06
C THR A 116 -6.57 -14.40 0.04
N GLU A 117 -6.31 -15.70 -0.08
CA GLU A 117 -7.04 -16.62 -0.96
C GLU A 117 -8.53 -16.76 -0.61
N GLN A 118 -8.94 -16.47 0.64
CA GLN A 118 -10.32 -16.68 1.10
C GLN A 118 -11.09 -15.40 1.37
N ALA A 119 -10.41 -14.26 1.59
CA ALA A 119 -11.07 -12.97 1.79
C ALA A 119 -10.13 -11.80 1.53
N ILE A 120 -10.65 -10.80 0.83
CA ILE A 120 -10.13 -9.45 0.92
C ILE A 120 -10.86 -8.80 2.10
N TYR A 121 -10.16 -8.49 3.19
CA TYR A 121 -10.73 -7.54 4.13
C TYR A 121 -10.76 -6.18 3.43
N PRO A 122 -11.92 -5.55 3.25
CA PRO A 122 -12.03 -4.33 2.44
C PRO A 122 -11.07 -3.22 2.89
N PHE A 123 -10.72 -3.20 4.18
CA PHE A 123 -9.72 -2.29 4.73
C PHE A 123 -8.31 -2.54 4.18
N TYR A 124 -7.85 -3.79 4.12
CA TYR A 124 -6.47 -4.08 3.71
C TYR A 124 -6.24 -3.82 2.22
N ASP A 125 -7.28 -3.99 1.38
CA ASP A 125 -7.22 -3.60 -0.04
C ASP A 125 -7.05 -2.10 -0.27
N GLN A 126 -7.00 -1.29 0.78
CA GLN A 126 -6.70 0.14 0.67
C GLN A 126 -5.33 0.49 1.26
N ILE A 127 -4.50 -0.50 1.60
CA ILE A 127 -3.11 -0.30 1.99
C ILE A 127 -2.24 -0.39 0.74
N ARG A 128 -1.34 0.59 0.58
CA ARG A 128 -0.45 0.71 -0.58
C ARG A 128 0.99 0.86 -0.15
N ASP A 129 1.91 0.30 -0.91
CA ASP A 129 3.34 0.57 -0.77
C ASP A 129 3.61 2.08 -0.91
N LEU A 130 4.18 2.70 0.12
CA LEU A 130 4.31 4.16 0.18
C LEU A 130 5.33 4.67 -0.85
N LYS A 131 6.43 3.94 -1.05
CA LYS A 131 7.44 4.33 -2.03
C LYS A 131 6.93 4.13 -3.45
N GLY A 132 6.23 3.05 -3.73
CA GLY A 132 5.60 2.75 -5.02
C GLY A 132 4.57 3.80 -5.39
N LEU A 133 3.72 4.23 -4.43
CA LEU A 133 2.84 5.38 -4.61
C LEU A 133 3.63 6.65 -4.98
N ALA A 134 4.68 6.95 -4.22
CA ALA A 134 5.51 8.11 -4.46
C ALA A 134 6.23 8.06 -5.82
N ASP A 135 6.72 6.91 -6.23
CA ASP A 135 7.37 6.68 -7.52
C ASP A 135 6.36 6.80 -8.66
N ASN A 136 5.14 6.27 -8.51
CA ASN A 136 4.06 6.44 -9.48
C ASN A 136 3.70 7.92 -9.66
N LEU A 137 3.57 8.69 -8.57
CA LEU A 137 3.34 10.14 -8.65
C LEU A 137 4.52 10.87 -9.30
N THR A 138 5.75 10.43 -9.03
CA THR A 138 6.96 11.02 -9.61
C THR A 138 7.05 10.76 -11.10
N ASN A 139 6.70 9.56 -11.56
CA ASN A 139 6.97 9.10 -12.93
C ASN A 139 5.74 9.15 -13.84
N SER A 140 4.54 9.43 -13.33
CA SER A 140 3.32 9.50 -14.13
C SER A 140 3.39 10.58 -15.22
N ASP A 141 3.06 10.20 -16.45
CA ASP A 141 2.89 11.12 -17.59
C ASP A 141 1.59 11.93 -17.50
N LEU A 142 0.69 11.57 -16.56
CA LEU A 142 -0.54 12.32 -16.28
C LEU A 142 -0.33 13.45 -15.27
N ILE A 143 0.89 13.60 -14.74
CA ILE A 143 1.24 14.58 -13.70
C ILE A 143 2.39 15.46 -14.18
N ASP A 144 2.04 16.59 -14.81
CA ASP A 144 3.02 17.58 -15.28
C ASP A 144 3.49 18.56 -14.18
N ASP A 145 2.85 18.54 -13.02
CA ASP A 145 3.22 19.43 -11.91
C ASP A 145 4.55 19.02 -11.30
N LYS A 146 5.60 19.75 -11.68
CA LYS A 146 6.98 19.51 -11.21
C LYS A 146 7.10 19.58 -9.68
N LYS A 147 6.29 20.39 -8.98
CA LYS A 147 6.37 20.48 -7.52
C LYS A 147 5.82 19.23 -6.87
N VAL A 148 4.71 18.69 -7.41
CA VAL A 148 4.15 17.40 -6.97
C VAL A 148 5.17 16.28 -7.21
N ARG A 149 5.75 16.20 -8.41
CA ARG A 149 6.76 15.16 -8.74
C ARG A 149 7.99 15.23 -7.83
N LEU A 150 8.51 16.43 -7.56
CA LEU A 150 9.65 16.62 -6.66
C LEU A 150 9.31 16.25 -5.21
N ALA A 151 8.14 16.64 -4.72
CA ALA A 151 7.69 16.29 -3.37
C ALA A 151 7.48 14.78 -3.23
N ALA A 152 6.93 14.12 -4.26
CA ALA A 152 6.79 12.68 -4.30
C ALA A 152 8.15 11.98 -4.31
N LYS A 153 9.11 12.46 -5.11
CA LYS A 153 10.47 11.91 -5.10
C LYS A 153 11.14 12.04 -3.72
N ALA A 154 10.88 13.13 -3.00
CA ALA A 154 11.39 13.31 -1.64
C ALA A 154 10.81 12.28 -0.66
N VAL A 155 9.52 11.90 -0.80
CA VAL A 155 8.92 10.80 -0.03
C VAL A 155 9.62 9.48 -0.34
N SER A 156 9.81 9.15 -1.62
CA SER A 156 10.50 7.92 -2.06
C SER A 156 11.90 7.80 -1.42
N LEU A 157 12.69 8.88 -1.47
CA LEU A 157 14.01 8.94 -0.83
C LEU A 157 13.95 8.86 0.71
N ALA A 158 12.94 9.46 1.33
CA ALA A 158 12.76 9.38 2.78
C ALA A 158 12.43 7.96 3.24
N VAL A 159 11.60 7.23 2.48
CA VAL A 159 11.30 5.81 2.75
C VAL A 159 12.57 4.97 2.60
N GLU A 160 13.32 5.13 1.50
CA GLU A 160 14.59 4.42 1.26
C GLU A 160 15.62 4.65 2.38
N ALA A 161 15.71 5.88 2.89
CA ALA A 161 16.61 6.21 4.00
C ALA A 161 16.14 5.63 5.36
N THR A 162 14.85 5.37 5.52
CA THR A 162 14.22 4.92 6.77
C THR A 162 14.17 3.39 6.85
N VAL A 163 13.90 2.71 5.76
CA VAL A 163 13.85 1.24 5.70
C VAL A 163 15.28 0.71 5.61
N VAL A 164 15.75 0.10 6.70
CA VAL A 164 17.15 -0.38 6.80
C VAL A 164 17.34 -1.79 6.25
N ASP A 165 16.26 -2.54 6.11
CA ASP A 165 16.19 -3.82 5.41
C ASP A 165 14.77 -4.07 4.95
N ASN A 166 14.65 -4.72 3.79
CA ASN A 166 13.38 -5.18 3.25
C ASN A 166 13.57 -6.52 2.54
N LEU A 167 12.60 -7.41 2.75
CA LEU A 167 12.50 -8.71 2.15
C LEU A 167 11.11 -8.83 1.52
N ALA A 168 11.08 -9.26 0.27
CA ALA A 168 9.86 -9.50 -0.49
C ALA A 168 10.03 -10.80 -1.27
N HIS A 169 9.01 -11.65 -1.23
CA HIS A 169 9.00 -12.95 -1.87
C HIS A 169 7.89 -13.06 -2.91
N ASP A 170 7.95 -14.16 -3.67
CA ASP A 170 6.91 -14.51 -4.62
C ASP A 170 5.61 -14.93 -3.91
N TYR A 171 4.49 -14.58 -4.54
CA TYR A 171 3.16 -14.93 -4.12
C TYR A 171 2.43 -15.73 -5.18
N LYS A 172 1.49 -16.56 -4.71
CA LYS A 172 0.40 -17.12 -5.49
C LYS A 172 -0.90 -16.73 -4.80
N ARG A 173 -1.84 -16.16 -5.54
CA ARG A 173 -3.16 -15.75 -5.06
C ARG A 173 -4.22 -16.46 -5.90
N TYR A 174 -5.30 -16.86 -5.25
CA TYR A 174 -6.42 -17.51 -5.89
C TYR A 174 -7.66 -16.65 -5.72
N GLU A 175 -8.37 -16.39 -6.82
CA GLU A 175 -9.66 -15.72 -6.83
C GLU A 175 -10.73 -16.75 -7.22
N ASP A 176 -11.63 -17.03 -6.29
CA ASP A 176 -12.79 -17.90 -6.51
C ASP A 176 -13.85 -17.15 -7.33
N ARG A 177 -14.11 -17.62 -8.55
CA ARG A 177 -15.11 -17.04 -9.46
C ARG A 177 -16.42 -17.84 -9.47
N GLY A 178 -16.54 -18.83 -8.58
CA GLY A 178 -17.72 -19.67 -8.41
C GLY A 178 -17.61 -21.02 -9.11
N GLU A 179 -18.76 -21.69 -9.22
CA GLU A 179 -18.86 -23.00 -9.88
C GLU A 179 -19.19 -22.82 -11.36
N GLY A 180 -18.38 -23.46 -12.20
CA GLY A 180 -18.63 -23.63 -13.63
C GLY A 180 -19.18 -25.03 -13.94
N ARG A 181 -19.71 -25.19 -15.15
CA ARG A 181 -20.18 -26.48 -15.67
C ARG A 181 -19.63 -26.70 -17.07
N THR A 182 -19.23 -27.93 -17.38
CA THR A 182 -18.78 -28.28 -18.74
C THR A 182 -19.91 -28.08 -19.73
N THR A 183 -19.56 -27.87 -21.01
CA THR A 183 -20.53 -27.59 -22.08
C THR A 183 -21.54 -28.71 -22.29
N ASP A 184 -21.19 -29.95 -21.93
CA ASP A 184 -22.07 -31.12 -21.97
C ASP A 184 -22.89 -31.32 -20.67
N GLY A 185 -22.71 -30.44 -19.68
CA GLY A 185 -23.45 -30.42 -18.42
C GLY A 185 -23.10 -31.54 -17.45
N LYS A 186 -22.11 -32.38 -17.77
CA LYS A 186 -21.81 -33.60 -17.00
C LYS A 186 -20.87 -33.36 -15.82
N GLU A 187 -20.05 -32.32 -15.88
CA GLU A 187 -19.08 -32.02 -14.82
C GLU A 187 -19.25 -30.60 -14.31
N THR A 188 -19.12 -30.44 -13.01
CA THR A 188 -18.97 -29.15 -12.34
C THR A 188 -17.50 -28.95 -12.00
N PHE A 189 -16.99 -27.75 -12.22
CA PHE A 189 -15.64 -27.38 -11.84
C PHE A 189 -15.65 -26.07 -11.04
N LYS A 190 -14.61 -25.85 -10.25
CA LYS A 190 -14.40 -24.58 -9.58
C LYS A 190 -13.64 -23.64 -10.51
N ASP A 191 -14.24 -22.52 -10.91
CA ASP A 191 -13.52 -21.49 -11.68
C ASP A 191 -12.64 -20.70 -10.71
N VAL A 192 -11.33 -20.92 -10.81
CA VAL A 192 -10.35 -20.22 -9.98
C VAL A 192 -9.37 -19.52 -10.90
N ARG A 193 -9.22 -18.21 -10.71
CA ARG A 193 -8.13 -17.47 -11.35
C ARG A 193 -6.93 -17.45 -10.42
N VAL A 194 -5.76 -17.79 -10.97
CA VAL A 194 -4.49 -17.78 -10.25
C VAL A 194 -3.70 -16.54 -10.67
N TYR A 195 -3.21 -15.79 -9.69
CA TYR A 195 -2.28 -14.67 -9.88
C TYR A 195 -0.94 -15.05 -9.25
N GLU A 196 0.15 -14.89 -9.98
CA GLU A 196 1.50 -15.17 -9.50
C GLU A 196 2.39 -13.95 -9.77
N GLY A 197 3.31 -13.64 -8.86
CA GLY A 197 4.26 -12.55 -9.02
C GLY A 197 5.14 -12.37 -7.79
N THR A 198 6.03 -11.39 -7.83
CA THR A 198 6.82 -10.96 -6.67
C THR A 198 6.18 -9.71 -6.07
N TYR A 199 6.13 -9.61 -4.74
CA TYR A 199 5.68 -8.37 -4.10
C TYR A 199 6.62 -7.21 -4.45
N ASP A 200 6.08 -6.14 -5.02
CA ASP A 200 6.80 -4.87 -5.16
C ASP A 200 6.71 -4.07 -3.84
N SER A 201 7.41 -4.59 -2.83
CA SER A 201 7.44 -4.08 -1.47
C SER A 201 8.71 -3.26 -1.23
N HIS A 202 8.56 -2.12 -0.58
CA HIS A 202 9.65 -1.24 -0.17
C HIS A 202 9.75 -1.10 1.36
N GLY A 203 8.95 -1.85 2.09
CA GLY A 203 9.05 -2.05 3.53
C GLY A 203 8.26 -1.06 4.38
N LEU A 204 7.50 -0.16 3.76
CA LEU A 204 6.59 0.74 4.46
C LEU A 204 5.40 1.08 3.59
N SER A 205 4.21 0.79 4.10
CA SER A 205 2.95 1.06 3.43
C SER A 205 2.23 2.28 4.00
N VAL A 206 1.13 2.70 3.37
CA VAL A 206 0.24 3.76 3.82
C VAL A 206 -1.20 3.36 3.52
N PHE A 207 -2.15 3.74 4.38
CA PHE A 207 -3.56 3.57 4.08
C PHE A 207 -4.03 4.69 3.14
N ALA A 208 -4.55 4.32 1.97
CA ALA A 208 -4.95 5.22 0.90
C ALA A 208 -6.33 4.84 0.33
N PRO A 209 -7.42 5.03 1.11
CA PRO A 209 -8.74 4.56 0.73
C PRO A 209 -9.37 5.37 -0.39
N LEU A 210 -9.63 4.73 -1.52
CA LEU A 210 -10.42 5.28 -2.63
C LEU A 210 -11.85 4.73 -2.67
N SER A 211 -12.18 3.74 -1.83
CA SER A 211 -13.54 3.22 -1.70
C SER A 211 -14.49 4.22 -1.02
N GLU A 212 -15.55 4.62 -1.73
CA GLU A 212 -16.59 5.52 -1.19
C GLU A 212 -17.21 4.97 0.11
N LYS A 213 -17.45 3.66 0.19
CA LYS A 213 -18.00 3.01 1.38
C LYS A 213 -17.09 3.17 2.59
N LEU A 214 -15.77 2.97 2.40
CA LEU A 214 -14.80 3.13 3.48
C LEU A 214 -14.63 4.59 3.86
N VAL A 215 -14.55 5.49 2.89
CA VAL A 215 -14.41 6.94 3.12
C VAL A 215 -15.58 7.51 3.93
N LYS A 216 -16.79 6.98 3.77
CA LYS A 216 -17.98 7.37 4.54
C LYS A 216 -18.13 6.65 5.89
N SER A 217 -17.28 5.67 6.19
CA SER A 217 -17.40 4.86 7.40
C SER A 217 -16.88 5.60 8.64
N ALA A 218 -17.38 5.22 9.83
CA ALA A 218 -16.87 5.74 11.10
C ALA A 218 -15.36 5.47 11.31
N LYS A 219 -14.81 4.45 10.63
CA LYS A 219 -13.38 4.11 10.68
C LYS A 219 -12.48 5.20 10.12
N MET A 220 -12.99 6.06 9.23
CA MET A 220 -12.20 7.22 8.78
C MET A 220 -12.01 8.27 9.86
N GLY A 221 -12.94 8.39 10.81
CA GLY A 221 -12.75 9.26 11.98
C GLY A 221 -11.61 8.77 12.87
N GLU A 222 -11.54 7.44 13.09
CA GLU A 222 -10.43 6.81 13.81
C GLU A 222 -9.10 7.01 13.05
N TYR A 223 -9.11 6.81 11.73
CA TYR A 223 -7.94 7.00 10.88
C TYR A 223 -7.42 8.44 10.89
N ALA A 224 -8.31 9.42 10.76
CA ALA A 224 -7.97 10.84 10.78
C ALA A 224 -7.39 11.30 12.13
N ALA A 225 -7.65 10.57 13.21
CA ALA A 225 -7.13 10.86 14.53
C ALA A 225 -5.69 10.36 14.76
N LEU A 226 -5.16 9.48 13.89
CA LEU A 226 -3.78 9.00 13.99
C LEU A 226 -2.80 10.15 13.74
N ASP A 227 -1.71 10.21 14.51
CA ASP A 227 -0.78 11.35 14.47
C ASP A 227 -0.21 11.58 13.06
N PHE A 228 0.20 10.52 12.37
CA PHE A 228 0.72 10.63 11.00
C PHE A 228 -0.32 11.23 10.05
N THR A 229 -1.55 10.71 10.06
CA THR A 229 -2.64 11.16 9.20
C THR A 229 -3.05 12.60 9.50
N LYS A 230 -3.16 12.94 10.79
CA LYS A 230 -3.53 14.26 11.28
C LYS A 230 -2.48 15.31 10.94
N GLU A 231 -1.21 15.03 11.22
CA GLU A 231 -0.12 16.00 11.00
C GLU A 231 0.18 16.22 9.52
N THR A 232 0.02 15.19 8.69
CA THR A 232 0.21 15.31 7.23
C THR A 232 -1.02 15.91 6.53
N GLY A 233 -2.19 15.83 7.16
CA GLY A 233 -3.46 16.22 6.56
C GLY A 233 -3.91 15.28 5.43
N TRP A 234 -3.41 14.04 5.43
CA TRP A 234 -3.67 13.03 4.41
C TRP A 234 -5.11 12.51 4.43
N GLY A 235 -5.68 12.30 5.62
CA GLY A 235 -7.08 11.83 5.74
C GLY A 235 -8.08 12.81 5.12
N ASP A 236 -7.88 14.11 5.33
CA ASP A 236 -8.69 15.17 4.71
C ASP A 236 -8.50 15.20 3.19
N TYR A 237 -7.25 15.05 2.73
CA TYR A 237 -6.95 15.03 1.31
C TYR A 237 -7.63 13.87 0.59
N ILE A 238 -7.49 12.65 1.12
CA ILE A 238 -8.12 11.45 0.55
C ILE A 238 -9.65 11.56 0.56
N SER A 239 -10.23 12.10 1.62
CA SER A 239 -11.69 12.34 1.67
C SER A 239 -12.15 13.33 0.59
N GLY A 240 -11.35 14.38 0.33
CA GLY A 240 -11.61 15.34 -0.76
C GLY A 240 -11.43 14.72 -2.14
N LEU A 241 -10.36 13.92 -2.32
CA LEU A 241 -10.06 13.20 -3.56
C LEU A 241 -11.22 12.26 -3.94
N ASN A 242 -11.70 11.45 -3.00
CA ASN A 242 -12.81 10.53 -3.24
C ASN A 242 -14.09 11.26 -3.65
N LYS A 243 -14.44 12.38 -2.98
CA LYS A 243 -15.59 13.20 -3.37
C LYS A 243 -15.47 13.73 -4.80
N ALA A 244 -14.28 14.15 -5.21
CA ALA A 244 -14.04 14.62 -6.57
C ALA A 244 -14.19 13.49 -7.60
N LEU A 245 -13.68 12.28 -7.30
CA LEU A 245 -13.84 11.11 -8.17
C LEU A 245 -15.31 10.72 -8.36
N VAL A 246 -16.09 10.68 -7.28
CA VAL A 246 -17.54 10.38 -7.34
C VAL A 246 -18.28 11.43 -8.16
N ALA A 247 -17.99 12.72 -7.94
CA ALA A 247 -18.59 13.80 -8.71
C ALA A 247 -18.25 13.72 -10.20
N ASN A 248 -16.99 13.43 -10.54
CA ASN A 248 -16.56 13.28 -11.94
C ASN A 248 -17.21 12.06 -12.61
N ALA A 249 -17.35 10.93 -11.90
CA ALA A 249 -18.03 9.74 -12.41
C ALA A 249 -19.52 10.02 -12.71
N ALA A 250 -20.22 10.73 -11.80
CA ALA A 250 -21.60 11.13 -12.01
C ALA A 250 -21.75 12.06 -13.24
N ALA A 251 -20.88 13.06 -13.37
CA ALA A 251 -20.90 13.98 -14.50
C ALA A 251 -20.66 13.27 -15.85
N ARG A 252 -19.78 12.26 -15.90
CA ARG A 252 -19.55 11.44 -17.11
C ARG A 252 -20.79 10.61 -17.46
N ALA A 253 -21.41 9.97 -16.48
CA ALA A 253 -22.63 9.19 -16.70
C ALA A 253 -23.79 10.06 -17.22
N GLU A 254 -23.97 11.27 -16.68
CA GLU A 254 -24.97 12.22 -17.17
C GLU A 254 -24.69 12.63 -18.62
N ALA A 255 -23.43 12.93 -18.96
CA ALA A 255 -23.03 13.27 -20.33
C ALA A 255 -23.30 12.15 -21.34
N GLU A 256 -23.09 10.88 -20.94
CA GLU A 256 -23.37 9.71 -21.78
C GLU A 256 -24.88 9.51 -22.00
N THR A 257 -25.71 9.74 -20.99
CA THR A 257 -27.18 9.67 -21.13
C THR A 257 -27.78 10.84 -21.90
N GLY A 258 -27.09 11.98 -21.97
CA GLY A 258 -27.48 13.17 -22.72
C GLY A 258 -27.18 13.10 -24.23
N VAL A 259 -26.44 12.10 -24.71
CA VAL A 259 -26.23 11.86 -26.14
C VAL A 259 -27.49 11.22 -26.72
N VAL A 260 -28.47 12.06 -27.09
CA VAL A 260 -29.62 11.62 -27.89
C VAL A 260 -29.09 11.07 -29.21
N ALA A 261 -29.37 9.79 -29.50
CA ALA A 261 -29.07 9.18 -30.79
C ALA A 261 -29.59 10.10 -31.90
N ARG A 262 -28.69 10.58 -32.77
CA ARG A 262 -29.12 11.31 -33.97
C ARG A 262 -30.12 10.42 -34.71
N PRO A 263 -31.32 10.92 -35.07
CA PRO A 263 -32.24 10.13 -35.87
C PRO A 263 -31.50 9.70 -37.12
N HIS A 264 -31.49 8.39 -37.39
CA HIS A 264 -30.97 7.83 -38.62
C HIS A 264 -31.69 8.50 -39.78
N THR A 265 -31.04 9.47 -40.43
CA THR A 265 -31.47 9.92 -41.75
C THR A 265 -31.15 8.75 -42.70
N PRO A 266 -32.15 8.09 -43.30
CA PRO A 266 -31.88 7.06 -44.29
C PRO A 266 -31.18 7.73 -45.48
N PRO A 267 -30.25 7.04 -46.17
CA PRO A 267 -29.66 7.56 -47.39
C PRO A 267 -30.77 7.82 -48.43
N GLU A 268 -30.74 9.01 -49.03
CA GLU A 268 -31.61 9.35 -50.16
C GLU A 268 -31.36 8.38 -51.32
N ALA A 269 -32.46 7.93 -51.93
CA ALA A 269 -32.51 6.91 -52.98
C ALA A 269 -32.05 7.43 -54.35
#